data_AF-A0A954WJG6-F1
#
_entry.id   AF-A0A954WJG6-F1
#
_cell.length_a   1.000
_cell.length_b   1.000
_cell.length_c   1.000
_cell.angle_alpha   90.00
_cell.angle_beta   90.00
_cell.angle_gamma   90.00
#
_symmetry.space_group_name_H-M   'P 1'
#
loop_
_entity.id
_entity.type
_entity.pdbx_description
1 polymer ?
#
loop_
_entity_poly.entity_id
_entity_poly.type
_entity_poly.pdbx_seq_one_letter_code
_entity_poly.pdbx_strand_id
1 'polypeptide(L)'
;VVDDGSTDGSGELLRNRSEIRLLRHRVNRGYGASLKSGIRHARHELVAIVDADGTYPINRLPEFITLAEHADMIVGARVGSAAKHPTLRRLPKWVLNHFAQWMTRQPIPDLNSGMRVFRKSVVERFLNILPDGFSFTTTITLAMLTNNYVVHYEPIAYHPRVGRSKIRPIRDTLRFVQLILRTGMYFAPLRVFLPVATVFFLGFLVTLSLDVYHGNLNERTLLLLVAATQLGMFALLADMIDKRSG
;
A
#
# COMPACT_ATOMS: atom_id res chain seq x y z
N VAL A 1 18.86 1.46 14.07
CA VAL A 1 19.12 0.95 12.70
C VAL A 1 18.76 -0.53 12.64
N VAL A 2 18.11 -0.97 11.56
CA VAL A 2 17.86 -2.40 11.31
C VAL A 2 18.74 -2.86 10.16
N ASP A 3 19.67 -3.77 10.44
CA ASP A 3 20.52 -4.44 9.46
C ASP A 3 19.82 -5.75 9.03
N ASP A 4 19.37 -5.80 7.77
CA ASP A 4 18.65 -6.94 7.19
C ASP A 4 19.59 -8.04 6.67
N GLY A 5 20.61 -8.37 7.47
CA GLY A 5 21.58 -9.42 7.14
C GLY A 5 22.61 -9.00 6.11
N SER A 6 23.07 -7.74 6.13
CA SER A 6 24.14 -7.25 5.25
C SER A 6 25.46 -8.01 5.47
N THR A 7 26.17 -8.23 4.36
CA THR A 7 27.48 -8.90 4.29
C THR A 7 28.63 -7.94 4.00
N ASP A 8 28.35 -6.65 3.90
CA ASP A 8 29.28 -5.59 3.45
C ASP A 8 29.99 -4.85 4.61
N GLY A 9 29.88 -5.36 5.84
CA GLY A 9 30.49 -4.74 7.02
C GLY A 9 29.70 -3.56 7.62
N SER A 10 28.57 -3.14 7.02
CA SER A 10 27.75 -2.02 7.52
C SER A 10 27.33 -2.19 8.99
N GLY A 11 26.98 -3.41 9.38
CA GLY A 11 26.60 -3.71 10.76
C GLY A 11 27.74 -3.52 11.75
N GLU A 12 29.00 -3.79 11.36
CA GLU A 12 30.18 -3.66 12.22
C GLU A 12 30.57 -2.19 12.45
N LEU A 13 30.48 -1.36 11.41
CA LEU A 13 30.71 0.09 11.50
C LEU A 13 29.79 0.78 12.53
N LEU A 14 28.59 0.23 12.74
CA LEU A 14 27.59 0.79 13.65
C LEU A 14 27.65 0.20 15.07
N ARG A 15 28.41 -0.88 15.32
CA ARG A 15 28.45 -1.51 16.66
C ARG A 15 29.01 -0.61 17.75
N ASN A 16 29.99 0.23 17.38
CA ASN A 16 30.70 1.08 18.34
C ASN A 16 30.00 2.43 18.57
N ARG A 17 28.82 2.65 17.98
CA ARG A 17 28.05 3.89 18.11
C ARG A 17 27.02 3.73 19.22
N SER A 18 27.31 4.26 20.41
CA SER A 18 26.45 4.15 21.60
C SER A 18 25.09 4.84 21.42
N GLU A 19 25.02 5.84 20.54
CA GLU A 19 23.80 6.55 20.16
C GLU A 19 22.88 5.72 19.22
N ILE A 20 23.36 4.59 18.71
CA ILE A 20 22.64 3.75 17.74
C ILE A 20 22.29 2.40 18.36
N ARG A 21 21.00 2.13 18.50
CA ARG A 21 20.52 0.75 18.70
C ARG A 21 20.53 0.00 17.37
N LEU A 22 21.41 -0.99 17.25
CA LEU A 22 21.47 -1.89 16.10
C LEU A 22 20.61 -3.14 16.33
N LEU A 23 19.71 -3.43 15.39
CA LEU A 23 18.96 -4.69 15.32
C LEU A 23 19.41 -5.44 14.07
N ARG A 24 19.92 -6.66 14.22
CA ARG A 24 20.44 -7.43 13.08
C ARG A 24 19.59 -8.67 12.84
N HIS A 25 19.13 -8.84 11.60
CA HIS A 25 18.52 -10.10 11.17
C HIS A 25 19.60 -11.12 10.79
N ARG A 26 19.33 -12.40 11.06
CA ARG A 26 20.24 -13.51 10.70
C ARG A 26 20.34 -13.74 9.18
N VAL A 27 19.26 -13.45 8.47
CA VAL A 27 19.12 -13.59 7.01
C VAL A 27 18.33 -12.40 6.49
N ASN A 28 18.45 -12.09 5.20
CA ASN A 28 17.63 -11.06 4.57
C ASN A 28 16.14 -11.44 4.63
N ARG A 29 15.34 -10.62 5.33
CA ARG A 29 13.89 -10.82 5.49
C ARG A 29 13.07 -9.88 4.62
N GLY A 30 13.69 -8.85 4.05
CA GLY A 30 13.06 -7.85 3.20
C GLY A 30 12.87 -6.51 3.88
N TYR A 31 12.64 -5.50 3.03
CA TYR A 31 12.48 -4.09 3.43
C TYR A 31 11.36 -3.89 4.46
N GLY A 32 10.15 -4.39 4.18
CA GLY A 32 9.02 -4.30 5.09
C GLY A 32 9.24 -5.06 6.40
N ALA A 33 9.90 -6.22 6.37
CA ALA A 33 10.24 -6.96 7.58
C ALA A 33 11.18 -6.15 8.49
N SER A 34 12.13 -5.44 7.90
CA SER A 34 13.07 -4.57 8.60
C SER A 34 12.36 -3.37 9.24
N LEU A 35 11.44 -2.74 8.51
CA LEU A 35 10.59 -1.69 9.07
C LEU A 35 9.74 -2.21 10.24
N LYS A 36 9.10 -3.38 10.10
CA LYS A 36 8.30 -3.99 11.17
C LYS A 36 9.14 -4.29 12.42
N SER A 37 10.34 -4.83 12.26
CA SER A 37 11.28 -5.04 13.36
C SER A 37 11.64 -3.72 14.05
N GLY A 38 11.93 -2.67 13.28
CA GLY A 38 12.21 -1.34 13.80
C GLY A 38 11.05 -0.75 14.59
N ILE A 39 9.83 -0.79 14.04
CA ILE A 39 8.60 -0.27 14.66
C ILE A 39 8.34 -0.97 16.01
N ARG A 40 8.40 -2.31 16.05
CA ARG A 40 8.17 -3.08 17.29
C ARG A 40 9.15 -2.71 18.42
N HIS A 41 10.41 -2.44 18.06
CA HIS A 41 11.46 -2.13 19.03
C HIS A 41 11.60 -0.62 19.33
N ALA A 42 10.86 0.23 18.61
CA ALA A 42 10.80 1.65 18.91
C ALA A 42 10.15 1.87 20.27
N ARG A 43 10.73 2.77 21.08
CA ARG A 43 10.27 3.03 22.46
C ARG A 43 9.24 4.14 22.55
N HIS A 44 9.22 5.04 21.58
CA HIS A 44 8.38 6.23 21.59
C HIS A 44 7.14 6.03 20.72
N GLU A 45 6.11 6.83 21.01
CA GLU A 45 4.84 6.78 20.28
C GLU A 45 4.98 7.34 18.87
N LEU A 46 5.79 8.37 18.65
CA LEU A 46 6.08 8.83 17.30
C LEU A 46 7.26 8.05 16.72
N VAL A 47 7.05 7.45 15.55
CA VAL A 47 8.06 6.68 14.82
C VAL A 47 8.30 7.31 13.46
N ALA A 48 9.57 7.60 13.19
CA ALA A 48 10.05 8.02 11.89
C ALA A 48 10.68 6.84 11.14
N ILE A 49 10.36 6.71 9.86
CA ILE A 49 11.06 5.83 8.92
C ILE A 49 11.63 6.66 7.78
N VAL A 50 12.82 6.28 7.31
CA VAL A 50 13.50 6.91 6.18
C VAL A 50 14.40 5.90 5.48
N ASP A 51 14.46 5.97 4.14
CA ASP A 51 15.38 5.13 3.38
C ASP A 51 16.83 5.63 3.55
N ALA A 52 17.76 4.71 3.80
CA ALA A 52 19.16 5.02 4.11
C ALA A 52 20.04 5.30 2.87
N ASP A 53 19.45 5.70 1.73
CA ASP A 53 20.17 5.91 0.46
C ASP A 53 20.54 7.38 0.17
N GLY A 54 20.35 8.26 1.17
CA GLY A 54 20.69 9.69 1.09
C GLY A 54 19.76 10.52 0.19
N THR A 55 18.66 9.95 -0.30
CA THR A 55 17.75 10.65 -1.23
C THR A 55 16.73 11.56 -0.54
N TYR A 56 16.54 11.39 0.78
CA TYR A 56 15.55 12.11 1.59
C TYR A 56 16.20 13.19 2.46
N PRO A 57 15.53 14.36 2.64
CA PRO A 57 16.02 15.45 3.47
C PRO A 57 15.80 15.12 4.97
N ILE A 58 16.66 14.28 5.54
CA ILE A 58 16.59 13.84 6.95
C ILE A 58 16.61 15.04 7.91
N ASN A 59 17.27 16.13 7.53
CA ASN A 59 17.30 17.39 8.29
C ASN A 59 15.90 18.02 8.50
N ARG A 60 14.90 17.68 7.68
CA ARG A 60 13.51 18.13 7.86
C ARG A 60 12.70 17.25 8.83
N LEU A 61 13.27 16.20 9.40
CA LEU A 61 12.53 15.32 10.30
C LEU A 61 11.91 16.04 11.52
N PRO A 62 12.54 17.05 12.16
CA PRO A 62 11.91 17.81 13.24
C PRO A 62 10.58 18.47 12.83
N GLU A 63 10.49 18.99 11.60
CA GLU A 63 9.24 19.58 11.07
C GLU A 63 8.13 18.54 10.95
N PHE A 64 8.46 17.32 10.51
CA PHE A 64 7.51 16.23 10.39
C PHE A 64 6.96 15.78 11.75
N ILE A 65 7.76 15.89 12.81
CA ILE A 65 7.33 15.59 14.18
C ILE A 65 6.28 16.60 14.63
N THR A 66 6.49 17.89 14.35
CA THR A 66 5.50 18.95 14.64
C THR A 66 4.21 18.74 13.85
N LEU A 67 4.32 18.43 12.55
CA LEU A 67 3.13 18.15 11.72
C LEU A 67 2.34 16.92 12.22
N ALA A 68 3.01 15.94 12.82
CA ALA A 68 2.37 14.75 13.39
C ALA A 68 1.49 15.05 14.63
N GLU A 69 1.48 16.28 15.14
CA GLU A 69 0.50 16.70 16.16
C GLU A 69 -0.93 16.77 15.58
N HIS A 70 -1.07 17.04 14.29
CA HIS A 70 -2.36 17.25 13.62
C HIS A 70 -2.76 16.12 12.66
N ALA A 71 -1.95 15.06 12.56
CA ALA A 71 -2.24 13.90 11.72
C ALA A 71 -1.71 12.61 12.34
N ASP A 72 -2.28 11.47 11.94
CA ASP A 72 -1.85 10.15 12.42
C ASP A 72 -0.62 9.64 11.66
N MET A 73 -0.44 10.11 10.42
CA MET A 73 0.74 9.86 9.62
C MET A 73 1.06 11.03 8.69
N ILE A 74 2.32 11.42 8.66
CA ILE A 74 2.92 12.35 7.70
C ILE A 74 3.72 11.56 6.68
N VAL A 75 3.47 11.81 5.40
CA VAL A 75 4.21 11.22 4.29
C VAL A 75 4.96 12.32 3.55
N GLY A 76 6.28 12.16 3.39
CA GLY A 76 7.07 13.08 2.59
C GLY A 76 6.77 12.87 1.11
N ALA A 77 5.95 13.73 0.51
CA ALA A 77 5.57 13.63 -0.89
C ALA A 77 6.71 14.14 -1.79
N ARG A 78 7.30 13.24 -2.59
CA ARG A 78 8.47 13.60 -3.42
C ARG A 78 8.05 14.52 -4.56
N VAL A 79 8.67 15.70 -4.62
CA VAL A 79 8.49 16.68 -5.70
C VAL A 79 9.81 16.91 -6.47
N GLY A 80 9.70 17.35 -7.73
CA GLY A 80 10.85 17.72 -8.57
C GLY A 80 11.21 16.74 -9.70
N SER A 81 12.24 17.10 -10.48
CA SER A 81 12.67 16.36 -11.69
C SER A 81 13.22 14.96 -11.40
N ALA A 82 13.90 14.77 -10.25
CA ALA A 82 14.39 13.46 -9.82
C ALA A 82 13.28 12.50 -9.36
N ALA A 83 12.08 13.00 -9.06
CA ALA A 83 10.90 12.17 -8.83
C ALA A 83 10.29 11.63 -10.14
N LYS A 84 10.68 12.19 -11.31
CA LYS A 84 10.26 11.70 -12.63
C LYS A 84 11.02 10.43 -12.98
N HIS A 85 10.47 9.28 -12.62
CA HIS A 85 10.97 7.98 -13.06
C HIS A 85 10.97 7.84 -14.60
N PRO A 86 11.83 6.97 -15.17
CA PRO A 86 11.84 6.66 -16.59
C PRO A 86 10.45 6.26 -17.08
N THR A 87 10.12 6.63 -18.31
CA THR A 87 8.79 6.53 -18.96
C THR A 87 8.11 5.17 -18.77
N LEU A 88 8.86 4.07 -18.80
CA LEU A 88 8.32 2.70 -18.64
C LEU A 88 7.70 2.43 -17.26
N ARG A 89 8.12 3.14 -16.20
CA ARG A 89 7.54 2.98 -14.84
C ARG A 89 6.33 3.88 -14.59
N ARG A 90 6.01 4.78 -15.52
CA ARG A 90 4.93 5.75 -15.35
C ARG A 90 3.57 5.07 -15.35
N LEU A 91 3.33 4.16 -16.29
CA LEU A 91 2.02 3.51 -16.43
C LEU A 91 1.67 2.64 -15.20
N PRO A 92 2.50 1.69 -14.74
CA PRO A 92 2.17 0.92 -13.54
C PRO A 92 2.01 1.80 -12.30
N LYS A 93 2.89 2.79 -12.10
CA LYS A 93 2.77 3.71 -10.96
C LYS A 93 1.48 4.54 -11.04
N TRP A 94 1.11 5.00 -12.22
CA TRP A 94 -0.12 5.73 -12.47
C TRP A 94 -1.35 4.86 -12.18
N VAL A 95 -1.41 3.63 -12.71
CA VAL A 95 -2.51 2.68 -12.46
C VAL A 95 -2.65 2.41 -10.96
N LEU A 96 -1.55 2.12 -10.26
CA LEU A 96 -1.59 1.86 -8.83
C LEU A 96 -2.05 3.09 -8.04
N ASN A 97 -1.58 4.28 -8.41
CA ASN A 97 -1.98 5.51 -7.72
C ASN A 97 -3.47 5.80 -7.94
N HIS A 98 -3.98 5.68 -9.16
CA HIS A 98 -5.40 5.85 -9.45
C HIS A 98 -6.26 4.81 -8.75
N PHE A 99 -5.83 3.55 -8.74
CA PHE A 99 -6.51 2.49 -8.00
C PHE A 99 -6.55 2.78 -6.50
N ALA A 100 -5.41 3.20 -5.93
CA ALA A 100 -5.30 3.62 -4.53
C ALA A 100 -6.22 4.79 -4.18
N GLN A 101 -6.28 5.83 -5.01
CA GLN A 101 -7.16 6.97 -4.82
C GLN A 101 -8.64 6.58 -4.93
N TRP A 102 -8.99 5.71 -5.89
CA TRP A 102 -10.35 5.20 -6.02
C TRP A 102 -10.77 4.34 -4.82
N MET A 103 -9.86 3.53 -4.26
CA MET A 103 -10.11 2.75 -3.03
C MET A 103 -10.24 3.61 -1.78
N THR A 104 -9.49 4.72 -1.70
CA THR A 104 -9.47 5.57 -0.50
C THR A 104 -10.42 6.75 -0.57
N ARG A 105 -10.89 7.12 -1.78
CA ARG A 105 -11.60 8.40 -2.06
C ARG A 105 -10.79 9.64 -1.65
N GLN A 106 -9.47 9.51 -1.56
CA GLN A 106 -8.58 10.59 -1.15
C GLN A 106 -7.50 10.80 -2.22
N PRO A 107 -7.08 12.05 -2.46
CA PRO A 107 -5.93 12.31 -3.31
C PRO A 107 -4.67 11.75 -2.64
N ILE A 108 -3.85 11.04 -3.41
CA ILE A 108 -2.58 10.47 -2.95
C ILE A 108 -1.47 11.03 -3.84
N PRO A 109 -0.76 12.08 -3.38
CA PRO A 109 0.37 12.67 -4.10
C PRO A 109 1.53 11.70 -4.28
N ASP A 110 1.86 10.91 -3.25
CA ASP A 110 2.92 9.91 -3.30
C ASP A 110 2.66 8.70 -2.41
N LEU A 111 2.33 7.57 -3.05
CA LEU A 111 2.02 6.31 -2.38
C LEU A 111 3.27 5.55 -1.88
N ASN A 112 4.43 5.78 -2.50
CA ASN A 112 5.63 4.94 -2.33
C ASN A 112 6.81 5.71 -1.75
N SER A 113 6.57 6.82 -1.05
CA SER A 113 7.64 7.51 -0.33
C SER A 113 8.20 6.64 0.80
N GLY A 114 9.50 6.75 1.07
CA GLY A 114 10.20 6.05 2.15
C GLY A 114 10.33 6.88 3.42
N MET A 115 10.10 8.20 3.36
CA MET A 115 10.14 9.09 4.51
C MET A 115 8.73 9.30 5.07
N ARG A 116 8.51 8.86 6.32
CA ARG A 116 7.25 9.03 7.04
C ARG A 116 7.46 9.23 8.53
N VAL A 117 6.52 9.91 9.17
CA VAL A 117 6.34 9.93 10.63
C VAL A 117 4.92 9.49 10.94
N PHE A 118 4.72 8.61 11.92
CA PHE A 118 3.40 8.12 12.29
C PHE A 118 3.32 7.75 13.76
N ARG A 119 2.07 7.63 14.26
CA ARG A 119 1.77 7.08 15.59
C ARG A 119 1.98 5.56 15.60
N LYS A 120 2.84 5.08 16.49
CA LYS A 120 3.18 3.68 16.66
C LYS A 120 1.94 2.88 17.01
N SER A 121 1.14 3.35 17.98
CA SER A 121 -0.09 2.68 18.42
C SER A 121 -1.11 2.48 17.29
N VAL A 122 -1.09 3.32 16.26
CA VAL A 122 -1.95 3.19 15.09
C VAL A 122 -1.37 2.17 14.11
N VAL A 123 -0.08 2.31 13.74
CA VAL A 123 0.56 1.40 12.78
C VAL A 123 0.67 -0.03 13.30
N GLU A 124 0.79 -0.23 14.62
CA GLU A 124 0.84 -1.55 15.23
C GLU A 124 -0.40 -2.40 14.96
N ARG A 125 -1.58 -1.77 14.86
CA ARG A 125 -2.84 -2.45 14.51
C ARG A 125 -2.78 -3.13 13.15
N PHE A 126 -1.99 -2.59 12.23
CA PHE A 126 -1.88 -3.08 10.87
C PHE A 126 -0.66 -3.99 10.64
N LEU A 127 0.26 -4.15 11.59
CA LEU A 127 1.52 -4.87 11.35
C LEU A 127 1.37 -6.29 10.78
N ASN A 128 0.26 -6.97 11.11
CA ASN A 128 -0.02 -8.34 10.66
C ASN A 128 -0.36 -8.40 9.17
N ILE A 129 -0.94 -7.35 8.60
CA ILE A 129 -1.36 -7.30 7.20
C ILE A 129 -0.28 -6.71 6.30
N LEU A 130 0.67 -5.97 6.89
CA LEU A 130 1.76 -5.33 6.18
C LEU A 130 2.76 -6.36 5.63
N PRO A 131 3.06 -6.32 4.32
CA PRO A 131 3.98 -7.27 3.70
C PRO A 131 5.43 -7.03 4.15
N ASP A 132 6.24 -8.09 4.08
CA ASP A 132 7.67 -8.04 4.40
C ASP A 132 8.53 -7.37 3.30
N GLY A 133 7.95 -7.12 2.13
CA GLY A 133 8.65 -6.55 0.96
C GLY A 133 8.45 -5.04 0.76
N PHE A 134 8.72 -4.58 -0.46
CA PHE A 134 8.63 -3.16 -0.87
C PHE A 134 7.22 -2.57 -0.79
N SER A 135 6.18 -3.40 -0.80
CA SER A 135 4.78 -2.98 -0.74
C SER A 135 4.35 -2.46 0.62
N PHE A 136 5.20 -2.56 1.67
CA PHE A 136 4.89 -2.10 3.02
C PHE A 136 4.33 -0.67 3.03
N THR A 137 5.01 0.24 2.33
CA THR A 137 4.72 1.68 2.28
C THR A 137 3.36 1.96 1.64
N THR A 138 3.02 1.24 0.57
CA THR A 138 1.71 1.29 -0.06
C THR A 138 0.62 0.75 0.85
N THR A 139 0.84 -0.43 1.43
CA THR A 139 -0.17 -1.10 2.26
C THR A 139 -0.49 -0.30 3.51
N ILE A 140 0.50 0.29 4.19
CA ILE A 140 0.21 1.10 5.38
C ILE A 140 -0.54 2.38 5.02
N THR A 141 -0.18 3.07 3.93
CA THR A 141 -0.93 4.27 3.51
C THR A 141 -2.39 3.96 3.20
N LEU A 142 -2.65 2.84 2.54
CA LEU A 142 -4.02 2.43 2.25
C LEU A 142 -4.78 2.03 3.51
N ALA A 143 -4.15 1.27 4.41
CA ALA A 143 -4.74 0.92 5.70
C ALA A 143 -5.16 2.16 6.51
N MET A 144 -4.28 3.17 6.59
CA MET A 144 -4.57 4.40 7.30
C MET A 144 -5.76 5.13 6.67
N LEU A 145 -5.75 5.32 5.36
CA LEU A 145 -6.79 6.06 4.64
C LEU A 145 -8.15 5.35 4.64
N THR A 146 -8.20 4.02 4.50
CA THR A 146 -9.48 3.29 4.49
C THR A 146 -10.09 3.13 5.89
N ASN A 147 -9.28 3.29 6.94
CA ASN A 147 -9.73 3.27 8.34
C ASN A 147 -9.92 4.69 8.92
N ASN A 148 -10.09 5.70 8.06
CA ASN A 148 -10.38 7.09 8.43
C ASN A 148 -9.31 7.79 9.31
N TYR A 149 -8.07 7.31 9.28
CA TYR A 149 -6.97 8.05 9.92
C TYR A 149 -6.54 9.24 9.07
N VAL A 150 -6.05 10.28 9.73
CA VAL A 150 -5.61 11.51 9.06
C VAL A 150 -4.20 11.31 8.50
N VAL A 151 -4.07 11.39 7.18
CA VAL A 151 -2.79 11.30 6.47
C VAL A 151 -2.48 12.62 5.80
N HIS A 152 -1.41 13.28 6.23
CA HIS A 152 -0.90 14.51 5.62
C HIS A 152 0.28 14.23 4.69
N TYR A 153 0.33 14.96 3.58
CA TYR A 153 1.40 14.84 2.59
C TYR A 153 2.23 16.13 2.56
N GLU A 154 3.45 16.06 3.08
CA GLU A 154 4.36 17.19 3.14
C GLU A 154 5.32 17.18 1.94
N PRO A 155 5.32 18.19 1.05
CA PRO A 155 6.21 18.21 -0.10
C PRO A 155 7.69 18.20 0.29
N ILE A 156 8.48 17.30 -0.29
CA ILE A 156 9.93 17.20 -0.07
C ILE A 156 10.72 17.16 -1.37
N ALA A 157 11.87 17.85 -1.38
CA ALA A 157 12.84 17.72 -2.45
C ALA A 157 13.44 16.30 -2.42
N TYR A 158 13.38 15.61 -3.56
CA TYR A 158 13.93 14.26 -3.70
C TYR A 158 15.21 14.31 -4.53
N HIS A 159 16.31 13.77 -4.02
CA HIS A 159 17.59 13.78 -4.72
C HIS A 159 17.78 12.53 -5.61
N PRO A 160 18.56 12.61 -6.71
CA PRO A 160 18.86 11.45 -7.54
C PRO A 160 19.53 10.35 -6.72
N ARG A 161 19.03 9.12 -6.83
CA ARG A 161 19.60 7.96 -6.14
C ARG A 161 20.98 7.62 -6.68
N VAL A 162 21.94 7.38 -5.79
CA VAL A 162 23.23 6.79 -6.15
C VAL A 162 23.06 5.27 -6.30
N GLY A 163 23.02 4.77 -7.54
CA GLY A 163 22.98 3.33 -7.86
C GLY A 163 21.98 2.91 -8.95
N ARG A 164 22.21 1.75 -9.57
CA ARG A 164 21.34 1.20 -10.63
C ARG A 164 20.20 0.34 -10.04
N SER A 165 18.96 0.66 -10.39
CA SER A 165 17.78 -0.13 -10.03
C SER A 165 17.64 -1.34 -10.97
N LYS A 166 17.85 -2.56 -10.43
CA LYS A 166 17.68 -3.83 -11.15
C LYS A 166 16.20 -4.23 -11.21
N ILE A 167 15.48 -3.86 -12.27
CA ILE A 167 14.09 -4.32 -12.50
C ILE A 167 14.06 -5.58 -13.37
N ARG A 168 13.11 -6.48 -13.09
CA ARG A 168 12.79 -7.65 -13.93
C ARG A 168 11.31 -7.57 -14.37
N PRO A 169 11.03 -7.16 -15.63
CA PRO A 169 9.69 -6.73 -16.07
C PRO A 169 8.53 -7.66 -15.70
N ILE A 170 8.65 -8.96 -16.02
CA ILE A 170 7.54 -9.92 -15.88
C ILE A 170 7.23 -10.23 -14.40
N ARG A 171 8.28 -10.44 -13.59
CA ARG A 171 8.12 -10.76 -12.16
C ARG A 171 7.55 -9.57 -11.39
N ASP A 172 7.94 -8.37 -11.77
CA ASP A 172 7.47 -7.15 -11.15
C ASP A 172 6.02 -6.83 -11.55
N THR A 173 5.61 -7.15 -12.78
CA THR A 173 4.20 -7.06 -13.21
C THR A 173 3.28 -8.02 -12.47
N LEU A 174 3.67 -9.29 -12.27
CA LEU A 174 2.84 -10.24 -11.50
C LEU A 174 2.68 -9.80 -10.04
N ARG A 175 3.77 -9.36 -9.40
CA ARG A 175 3.71 -8.81 -8.04
C ARG A 175 2.83 -7.56 -7.97
N PHE A 176 2.85 -6.75 -9.01
CA PHE A 176 2.03 -5.55 -9.13
C PHE A 176 0.53 -5.89 -9.21
N VAL A 177 0.15 -6.83 -10.09
CA VAL A 177 -1.24 -7.31 -10.17
C VAL A 177 -1.68 -7.95 -8.85
N GLN A 178 -0.83 -8.79 -8.26
CA GLN A 178 -1.08 -9.38 -6.95
C GLN A 178 -1.25 -8.31 -5.87
N LEU A 179 -0.47 -7.23 -5.91
CA LEU A 179 -0.60 -6.11 -4.98
C LEU A 179 -1.96 -5.42 -5.15
N ILE A 180 -2.36 -5.08 -6.38
CA ILE A 180 -3.67 -4.47 -6.66
C ILE A 180 -4.80 -5.36 -6.15
N LEU A 181 -4.80 -6.63 -6.53
CA LEU A 181 -5.85 -7.58 -6.12
C LEU A 181 -5.88 -7.76 -4.61
N ARG A 182 -4.75 -8.07 -3.97
CA ARG A 182 -4.67 -8.25 -2.52
C ARG A 182 -5.16 -7.02 -1.77
N THR A 183 -4.74 -5.83 -2.23
CA THR A 183 -5.05 -4.57 -1.55
C THR A 183 -6.51 -4.17 -1.75
N GLY A 184 -7.06 -4.35 -2.96
CA GLY A 184 -8.47 -4.11 -3.25
C GLY A 184 -9.39 -5.05 -2.48
N MET A 185 -9.05 -6.34 -2.47
CA MET A 185 -9.79 -7.36 -1.73
C MET A 185 -9.76 -7.14 -0.22
N TYR A 186 -8.65 -6.60 0.30
CA TYR A 186 -8.49 -6.38 1.72
C TYR A 186 -9.16 -5.07 2.17
N PHE A 187 -8.87 -3.94 1.52
CA PHE A 187 -9.29 -2.62 2.02
C PHE A 187 -10.57 -2.05 1.38
N ALA A 188 -11.04 -2.61 0.27
CA ALA A 188 -12.22 -2.10 -0.43
C ALA A 188 -12.95 -3.18 -1.24
N PRO A 189 -13.28 -4.35 -0.65
CA PRO A 189 -13.83 -5.49 -1.38
C PRO A 189 -15.14 -5.13 -2.12
N LEU A 190 -16.04 -4.41 -1.46
CA LEU A 190 -17.28 -3.91 -2.07
C LEU A 190 -17.01 -3.14 -3.36
N ARG A 191 -16.01 -2.26 -3.37
CA ARG A 191 -15.71 -1.45 -4.56
C ARG A 191 -15.16 -2.30 -5.69
N VAL A 192 -14.44 -3.38 -5.39
CA VAL A 192 -13.90 -4.30 -6.40
C VAL A 192 -15.01 -5.19 -6.97
N PHE A 193 -15.84 -5.80 -6.12
CA PHE A 193 -16.85 -6.76 -6.56
C PHE A 193 -18.12 -6.11 -7.11
N LEU A 194 -18.54 -4.95 -6.59
CA LEU A 194 -19.81 -4.34 -6.97
C LEU A 194 -19.87 -3.97 -8.46
N PRO A 195 -18.86 -3.34 -9.09
CA PRO A 195 -18.88 -3.08 -10.53
C PRO A 195 -18.99 -4.36 -11.35
N VAL A 196 -18.29 -5.43 -10.94
CA VAL A 196 -18.35 -6.73 -11.62
C VAL A 196 -19.75 -7.32 -11.47
N ALA A 197 -20.29 -7.38 -10.24
CA ALA A 197 -21.65 -7.84 -9.99
C ALA A 197 -22.69 -7.05 -10.79
N THR A 198 -22.55 -5.72 -10.89
CA THR A 198 -23.42 -4.86 -11.69
C THR A 198 -23.35 -5.20 -13.18
N VAL A 199 -22.17 -5.48 -13.75
CA VAL A 199 -22.06 -5.90 -15.15
C VAL A 199 -22.79 -7.20 -15.41
N PHE A 200 -22.63 -8.20 -14.52
CA PHE A 200 -23.37 -9.47 -14.62
C PHE A 200 -24.88 -9.25 -14.46
N PHE A 201 -25.29 -8.39 -13.54
CA PHE A 201 -26.70 -8.06 -13.30
C PHE A 201 -27.34 -7.33 -14.50
N LEU A 202 -26.63 -6.38 -15.10
CA LEU A 202 -27.08 -5.71 -16.33
C LEU A 202 -27.17 -6.70 -17.50
N GLY A 203 -26.19 -7.58 -17.64
CA GLY A 203 -26.23 -8.68 -18.60
C GLY A 203 -27.49 -9.55 -18.40
N PHE A 204 -27.78 -9.93 -17.16
CA PHE A 204 -28.99 -10.64 -16.78
C PHE A 204 -30.27 -9.90 -17.20
N LEU A 205 -30.38 -8.59 -16.94
CA LEU A 205 -31.55 -7.80 -17.32
C LEU A 205 -31.77 -7.77 -18.84
N VAL A 206 -30.68 -7.65 -19.61
CA VAL A 206 -30.74 -7.68 -21.07
C VAL A 206 -31.22 -9.04 -21.57
N THR A 207 -30.62 -10.13 -21.08
CA THR A 207 -30.99 -11.50 -21.51
C THR A 207 -32.39 -11.87 -21.07
N LEU A 208 -32.81 -11.46 -19.87
CA LEU A 208 -34.16 -11.68 -19.38
C LEU A 208 -35.20 -10.99 -20.27
N SER A 209 -34.93 -9.75 -20.68
CA SER A 209 -35.83 -9.00 -21.55
C SER A 209 -36.01 -9.67 -22.91
N LEU A 210 -34.93 -10.20 -23.48
CA LEU A 210 -34.94 -10.93 -24.75
C LEU A 210 -35.66 -12.28 -24.63
N ASP A 211 -35.40 -13.02 -23.56
CA ASP A 211 -36.00 -14.33 -23.31
C ASP A 211 -37.52 -14.20 -23.05
N VAL A 212 -37.96 -13.18 -22.31
CA VAL A 212 -39.37 -12.87 -22.10
C VAL A 212 -40.05 -12.50 -23.41
N TYR A 213 -39.39 -11.71 -24.26
CA TYR A 213 -39.91 -11.37 -25.58
C TYR A 213 -40.05 -12.58 -26.51
N HIS A 214 -39.12 -13.54 -26.46
CA HIS A 214 -39.17 -14.78 -27.24
C HIS A 214 -40.00 -15.90 -26.59
N GLY A 215 -40.50 -15.70 -25.36
CA GLY A 215 -41.28 -16.68 -24.61
C GLY A 215 -40.49 -17.92 -24.16
N ASN A 216 -39.16 -17.86 -24.16
CA ASN A 216 -38.30 -18.98 -23.77
C ASN A 216 -37.14 -18.52 -22.88
N LEU A 217 -37.11 -19.00 -21.64
CA LEU A 217 -36.05 -18.71 -20.68
C LEU A 217 -34.82 -19.56 -20.97
N ASN A 218 -33.71 -18.91 -21.33
CA ASN A 218 -32.44 -19.59 -21.55
C ASN A 218 -31.66 -19.81 -20.26
N GLU A 219 -30.88 -20.89 -20.24
CA GLU A 219 -29.91 -21.21 -19.17
C GLU A 219 -28.93 -20.06 -18.93
N ARG A 220 -28.60 -19.28 -19.97
CA ARG A 220 -27.69 -18.13 -19.89
C ARG A 220 -28.21 -17.05 -18.93
N THR A 221 -29.50 -16.78 -18.96
CA THR A 221 -30.16 -15.80 -18.07
C THR A 221 -30.06 -16.24 -16.62
N LEU A 222 -30.29 -17.53 -16.35
CA LEU A 222 -30.14 -18.11 -15.00
C LEU A 222 -28.69 -18.06 -14.51
N LEU A 223 -27.72 -18.40 -15.36
CA LEU A 223 -26.29 -18.34 -15.02
C LEU A 223 -25.84 -16.91 -14.68
N LEU A 224 -26.29 -15.91 -15.44
CA LEU A 224 -25.97 -14.51 -15.17
C LEU A 224 -26.57 -14.02 -13.85
N LEU A 225 -27.81 -14.41 -13.54
CA LEU A 225 -28.44 -14.10 -12.26
C LEU A 225 -27.66 -14.72 -11.09
N VAL A 226 -27.36 -16.03 -11.17
CA VAL A 226 -26.61 -16.74 -10.12
C VAL A 226 -25.24 -16.11 -9.92
N ALA A 227 -24.52 -15.79 -11.00
CA ALA A 227 -23.21 -15.15 -10.92
C ALA A 227 -23.31 -13.75 -10.27
N ALA A 228 -24.29 -12.92 -10.67
CA ALA A 228 -24.50 -11.60 -10.08
C ALA A 228 -24.80 -11.69 -8.57
N THR A 229 -25.69 -12.61 -8.17
CA THR A 229 -26.04 -12.82 -6.77
C THR A 229 -24.85 -13.35 -5.96
N GLN A 230 -24.10 -14.33 -6.47
CA GLN A 230 -22.91 -14.86 -5.80
C GLN A 230 -21.84 -13.79 -5.61
N LEU A 231 -21.53 -13.01 -6.65
CA LEU A 231 -20.58 -11.91 -6.57
C LEU A 231 -21.04 -10.85 -5.57
N GLY A 232 -22.33 -10.52 -5.54
CA GLY A 232 -22.91 -9.61 -4.55
C GLY A 232 -22.76 -10.14 -3.11
N MET A 233 -23.05 -11.43 -2.89
CA MET A 233 -22.86 -12.07 -1.59
C MET A 233 -21.39 -12.07 -1.15
N PHE A 234 -20.46 -12.41 -2.04
CA PHE A 234 -19.02 -12.35 -1.74
C PHE A 234 -18.55 -10.93 -1.42
N ALA A 235 -19.07 -9.92 -2.13
CA ALA A 235 -18.79 -8.52 -1.86
C ALA A 235 -19.19 -8.12 -0.43
N LEU A 236 -20.40 -8.48 -0.03
CA LEU A 236 -20.94 -8.19 1.30
C LEU A 236 -20.20 -8.96 2.40
N LEU A 237 -19.93 -10.25 2.18
CA LEU A 237 -19.18 -11.06 3.15
C LEU A 237 -17.76 -10.53 3.37
N ALA A 238 -17.06 -10.19 2.29
CA ALA A 238 -15.72 -9.64 2.38
C ALA A 238 -15.70 -8.28 3.11
N ASP A 239 -16.68 -7.40 2.85
CA ASP A 239 -16.82 -6.12 3.56
C ASP A 239 -17.16 -6.30 5.04
N MET A 240 -18.03 -7.26 5.37
CA MET A 240 -18.35 -7.60 6.77
C MET A 240 -17.13 -8.12 7.54
N ILE A 241 -16.27 -8.91 6.90
CA ILE A 241 -15.04 -9.43 7.51
C ILE A 241 -14.03 -8.29 7.74
N ASP A 242 -13.88 -7.39 6.76
CA ASP A 242 -13.00 -6.23 6.87
C ASP A 242 -13.42 -5.33 8.04
N LYS A 243 -14.70 -4.93 8.08
CA LYS A 243 -15.23 -4.04 9.15
C LYS A 243 -15.25 -4.65 10.55
N ARG A 244 -15.21 -5.98 10.69
CA ARG A 244 -15.09 -6.65 12.00
C ARG A 244 -13.65 -6.69 12.53
N SER A 245 -12.66 -6.47 11.67
CA SER A 245 -11.24 -6.67 11.98
C SER A 245 -10.49 -5.38 12.31
N GLY A 246 -11.12 -4.21 12.13
CA GLY A 246 -10.61 -2.88 12.50
C GLY A 246 -11.33 -2.32 13.72
#